data_AF-A0A497N9D7-F1
#
_entry.id   AF-A0A497N9D7-F1
#
_cell.length_a   1.000
_cell.length_b   1.000
_cell.length_c   1.000
_cell.angle_alpha   90.00
_cell.angle_beta   90.00
_cell.angle_gamma   90.00
#
_symmetry.space_group_name_H-M   'P 1'
#
loop_
_entity.id
_entity.type
_entity.pdbx_description
1 polymer ?
#
loop_
_entity_poly.entity_id
_entity_poly.type
_entity_poly.pdbx_seq_one_letter_code
_entity_poly.pdbx_strand_id
1 'polypeptide(L)'
;TDACREIADIFLRQYDLMPDYAVFKRFGFTNLTAYNTETKDTKQKLLNVQVIYGFEVGGYPFEGPGAQIIFYIGDLGEIVGFNWGWRDIEEYHAYATLPLDKVEELLEESMPEVTDYEVLEQYLAYYAEPGYIEQEFICPFHVFKIRATIHGREFEFTRYIPATEFSLAAEITSPAFGSEFEEGEPITFSCQVFGGTPPYSYEWASNVDGFLSDQPSFTTTELSLGRRGDVVLAHTITLTVKDANGQSYVCSVLVKVVEKAAPPPAPAPELPWLVIGVAVGVVAAIAIGLAVLFKKRAGTASVLSCLFMALALFSGMLLITPLTGQVGPESTRPRGPEGTSGLGERAFKVSAADDDGIYEVGVEWVNGKDGLPNSAVNAEGFYDKVGDYSGWHKSFDCGDEWAWERDFKAVELGGADSSWVDDVDMVYYNDHGNPYGISFNTNYDDTFLRYDEARWGDKDLEWIVLDACSCLEHTSSNPVWRWGPALRGLHIILGFHSGSYNVETLGWWFATLMGRWFWFTLGLKIIDAWFTACPLAGDPNAACLYATKADDPWNPPLDDPTNDHLWGFGYVCSDPYPGTKWWVWLALT
;
A
#
# COMPACT_ATOMS: atom_id res chain seq x y z
N THR A 1 34.23 19.70 2.38
CA THR A 1 33.32 19.63 3.53
C THR A 1 33.55 20.80 4.48
N ASP A 2 34.74 21.01 5.05
CA ASP A 2 34.97 22.13 6.00
C ASP A 2 34.65 23.51 5.41
N ALA A 3 35.08 23.78 4.17
CA ALA A 3 34.73 25.02 3.46
C ALA A 3 33.20 25.15 3.22
N CYS A 4 32.50 24.04 2.97
CA CYS A 4 31.04 24.04 2.81
C CYS A 4 30.34 24.40 4.12
N ARG A 5 30.85 23.88 5.25
CA ARG A 5 30.35 24.25 6.57
C ARG A 5 30.61 25.73 6.86
N GLU A 6 31.79 26.25 6.52
CA GLU A 6 32.10 27.67 6.68
C GLU A 6 31.12 28.56 5.89
N ILE A 7 30.78 28.18 4.65
CA ILE A 7 29.75 28.87 3.85
C ILE A 7 28.39 28.89 4.58
N ALA A 8 27.95 27.74 5.10
CA ALA A 8 26.71 27.64 5.86
C ALA A 8 26.74 28.49 7.15
N ASP A 9 27.81 28.39 7.94
CA ASP A 9 27.99 29.15 9.18
C ASP A 9 28.05 30.67 8.94
N ILE A 10 28.62 31.12 7.82
CA ILE A 10 28.63 32.52 7.41
C ILE A 10 27.22 32.96 7.03
N PHE A 11 26.51 32.17 6.23
CA PHE A 11 25.14 32.48 5.82
C PHE A 11 24.22 32.63 7.03
N LEU A 12 24.22 31.64 7.94
CA LEU A 12 23.40 31.66 9.14
C LEU A 12 23.69 32.88 10.03
N ARG A 13 24.96 33.25 10.22
CA ARG A 13 25.34 34.45 10.99
C ARG A 13 25.00 35.76 10.27
N GLN A 14 25.16 35.81 8.95
CA GLN A 14 24.89 37.01 8.17
C GLN A 14 23.40 37.39 8.20
N TYR A 15 22.52 36.39 8.19
CA TYR A 15 21.07 36.58 8.15
C TYR A 15 20.37 36.41 9.50
N ASP A 16 21.13 36.24 10.59
CA ASP A 16 20.59 36.03 11.94
C ASP A 16 19.65 34.81 12.03
N LEU A 17 20.04 33.73 11.34
CA LEU A 17 19.29 32.48 11.22
C LEU A 17 19.93 31.33 12.01
N MET A 18 20.94 31.58 12.85
CA MET A 18 21.58 30.58 13.70
C MET A 18 20.88 30.54 15.07
N PRO A 19 20.02 29.56 15.37
CA PRO A 19 19.33 29.51 16.66
C PRO A 19 20.27 28.98 17.75
N ASP A 20 20.04 29.39 19.00
CA ASP A 20 20.89 29.08 20.16
C ASP A 20 21.10 27.56 20.41
N TYR A 21 20.19 26.74 19.91
CA TYR A 21 20.16 25.28 20.09
C TYR A 21 20.65 24.48 18.87
N ALA A 22 21.05 25.14 17.79
CA ALA A 22 21.50 24.45 16.58
C ALA A 22 22.88 23.81 16.80
N VAL A 23 22.99 22.55 16.41
CA VAL A 23 24.22 21.77 16.48
C VAL A 23 24.52 21.16 15.12
N PHE A 24 25.77 21.30 14.65
CA PHE A 24 26.22 20.60 13.47
C PHE A 24 26.16 19.09 13.72
N LYS A 25 25.40 18.36 12.88
CA LYS A 25 25.23 16.91 13.03
C LYS A 25 26.20 16.15 12.12
N ARG A 26 26.15 16.42 10.81
CA ARG A 26 26.92 15.67 9.81
C ARG A 26 26.98 16.39 8.45
N PHE A 27 27.80 15.85 7.56
CA PHE A 27 27.69 16.10 6.13
C PHE A 27 26.86 15.00 5.47
N GLY A 28 26.18 15.36 4.39
CA GLY A 28 25.60 14.42 3.42
C GLY A 28 26.06 14.77 2.00
N PHE A 29 25.66 13.97 1.02
CA PHE A 29 26.12 14.09 -0.36
C PHE A 29 25.02 13.72 -1.34
N THR A 30 24.83 14.54 -2.37
CA THR A 30 23.98 14.16 -3.50
C THR A 30 24.85 13.51 -4.57
N ASN A 31 24.76 12.19 -4.70
CA ASN A 31 25.61 11.41 -5.60
C ASN A 31 24.84 10.89 -6.81
N LEU A 32 25.44 11.01 -7.98
CA LEU A 32 24.95 10.47 -9.23
C LEU A 32 25.90 9.36 -9.70
N THR A 33 25.40 8.14 -9.83
CA THR A 33 26.14 6.99 -10.38
C THR A 33 25.44 6.53 -11.65
N ALA A 34 26.18 6.33 -12.73
CA ALA A 34 25.66 5.83 -13.99
C ALA A 34 26.38 4.55 -14.38
N TYR A 35 25.63 3.55 -14.85
CA TYR A 35 26.14 2.25 -15.28
C TYR A 35 25.75 1.95 -16.73
N ASN A 36 26.75 1.63 -17.54
CA ASN A 36 26.54 1.27 -18.94
C ASN A 36 26.19 -0.22 -19.07
N THR A 37 25.00 -0.51 -19.57
CA THR A 37 24.49 -1.88 -19.68
C THR A 37 25.23 -2.71 -20.72
N GLU A 38 25.83 -2.07 -21.73
CA GLU A 38 26.60 -2.72 -22.81
C GLU A 38 28.07 -2.92 -22.43
N THR A 39 28.76 -1.85 -22.04
CA THR A 39 30.22 -1.85 -21.77
C THR A 39 30.56 -2.28 -20.35
N LYS A 40 29.58 -2.25 -19.44
CA LYS A 40 29.76 -2.50 -17.99
C LYS A 40 30.58 -1.42 -17.27
N ASP A 41 30.79 -0.27 -17.91
CA ASP A 41 31.47 0.87 -17.29
C ASP A 41 30.57 1.57 -16.27
N THR A 42 31.18 2.12 -15.22
CA THR A 42 30.50 2.96 -14.24
C THR A 42 31.13 4.36 -14.21
N LYS A 43 30.29 5.39 -14.19
CA LYS A 43 30.69 6.79 -13.99
C LYS A 43 30.03 7.31 -12.71
N GLN A 44 30.71 8.21 -12.00
CA GLN A 44 30.20 8.84 -10.78
C GLN A 44 30.41 10.36 -10.83
N LYS A 45 29.48 11.11 -10.26
CA LYS A 45 29.53 12.56 -10.10
C LYS A 45 28.91 12.97 -8.76
N LEU A 46 29.64 13.74 -7.98
CA LEU A 46 29.08 14.45 -6.82
C LEU A 46 28.38 15.71 -7.31
N LEU A 47 27.10 15.89 -6.97
CA LEU A 47 26.32 17.05 -7.40
C LEU A 47 26.37 18.20 -6.38
N ASN A 48 26.25 17.88 -5.09
CA ASN A 48 26.37 18.86 -4.01
C ASN A 48 26.77 18.18 -2.69
N VAL A 49 27.30 18.98 -1.77
CA VAL A 49 27.56 18.59 -0.37
C VAL A 49 26.45 19.18 0.50
N GLN A 50 25.85 18.34 1.34
CA GLN A 50 24.88 18.75 2.33
C GLN A 50 25.56 19.09 3.65
N VAL A 51 25.20 20.21 4.26
CA VAL A 51 25.62 20.59 5.62
C VAL A 51 24.39 20.57 6.51
N ILE A 52 24.33 19.60 7.44
CA ILE A 52 23.13 19.31 8.21
C ILE A 52 23.34 19.70 9.67
N TYR A 53 22.45 20.57 10.17
CA TYR A 53 22.31 20.91 11.57
C TYR A 53 20.98 20.35 12.08
N GLY A 54 21.00 19.87 13.32
CA GLY A 54 19.80 19.54 14.09
C GLY A 54 19.79 20.37 15.36
N PHE A 55 18.87 20.08 16.27
CA PHE A 55 18.72 20.85 17.51
C PHE A 55 18.83 19.97 18.74
N GLU A 56 19.33 20.55 19.82
CA GLU A 56 19.47 19.88 21.12
C GLU A 56 19.18 20.85 22.25
N VAL A 57 18.30 20.45 23.17
CA VAL A 57 17.91 21.27 24.32
C VAL A 57 18.02 20.42 25.57
N GLY A 58 18.79 20.89 26.56
CA GLY A 58 18.96 20.17 27.83
C GLY A 58 19.63 18.79 27.69
N GLY A 59 20.35 18.52 26.61
CA GLY A 59 20.95 17.22 26.31
C GLY A 59 20.04 16.26 25.53
N TYR A 60 18.84 16.69 25.15
CA TYR A 60 17.89 15.88 24.38
C TYR A 60 17.81 16.38 22.94
N PRO A 61 17.93 15.49 21.94
CA PRO A 61 17.78 15.87 20.54
C PRO A 61 16.32 16.22 20.23
N PHE A 62 16.16 17.11 19.25
CA PHE A 62 14.90 17.28 18.53
C PHE A 62 14.99 16.51 17.22
N GLU A 63 14.02 15.63 17.01
CA GLU A 63 13.82 14.86 15.79
C GLU A 63 12.67 15.46 14.96
N GLY A 64 12.57 15.02 13.71
CA GLY A 64 11.50 15.45 12.80
C GLY A 64 11.88 16.64 11.91
N PRO A 65 11.09 16.85 10.85
CA PRO A 65 11.37 17.85 9.80
C PRO A 65 11.34 19.29 10.30
N GLY A 66 10.66 19.51 11.41
CA GLY A 66 10.49 20.80 12.04
C GLY A 66 11.69 21.32 12.82
N ALA A 67 12.73 20.51 12.98
CA ALA A 67 13.93 20.81 13.73
C ALA A 67 15.20 20.37 12.96
N GLN A 68 15.42 20.97 11.81
CA GLN A 68 16.61 20.73 10.99
C GLN A 68 16.97 21.95 10.12
N ILE A 69 18.26 22.12 9.85
CA ILE A 69 18.76 23.05 8.85
C ILE A 69 19.65 22.29 7.88
N ILE A 70 19.36 22.36 6.59
CA ILE A 70 20.12 21.68 5.54
C ILE A 70 20.53 22.69 4.49
N PHE A 71 21.84 22.84 4.28
CA PHE A 71 22.39 23.55 3.12
C PHE A 71 22.84 22.56 2.06
N TYR A 72 22.54 22.84 0.80
CA TYR A 72 23.08 22.11 -0.35
C TYR A 72 24.10 23.03 -1.04
N ILE A 73 25.37 22.64 -1.01
CA ILE A 73 26.48 23.43 -1.53
C ILE A 73 26.99 22.81 -2.84
N GLY A 74 26.89 23.58 -3.93
CA GLY A 74 27.34 23.20 -5.26
C GLY A 74 28.86 23.18 -5.42
N ASP A 75 29.32 22.81 -6.62
CA ASP A 75 30.73 22.59 -6.93
C ASP A 75 31.57 23.87 -6.94
N LEU A 76 30.95 25.04 -7.11
CA LEU A 76 31.61 26.35 -7.02
C LEU A 76 31.43 27.02 -5.65
N GLY A 77 30.89 26.30 -4.65
CA GLY A 77 30.65 26.81 -3.30
C GLY A 77 29.37 27.65 -3.18
N GLU A 78 28.54 27.67 -4.20
CA GLU A 78 27.24 28.32 -4.19
C GLU A 78 26.21 27.50 -3.40
N ILE A 79 25.30 28.19 -2.72
CA ILE A 79 24.16 27.54 -2.07
C ILE A 79 23.11 27.27 -3.16
N VAL A 80 22.93 25.99 -3.51
CA VAL A 80 21.96 25.53 -4.51
C VAL A 80 20.63 25.08 -3.90
N GLY A 81 20.58 24.94 -2.58
CA GLY A 81 19.38 24.61 -1.83
C GLY A 81 19.55 24.95 -0.35
N PHE A 82 18.43 25.24 0.32
CA PHE A 82 18.39 25.59 1.73
C PHE A 82 17.03 25.19 2.32
N ASN A 83 17.06 24.34 3.34
CA ASN A 83 15.92 24.02 4.19
C ASN A 83 16.23 24.52 5.61
N TRP A 84 15.28 25.21 6.22
CA TRP A 84 15.41 25.75 7.58
C TRP A 84 14.08 25.53 8.29
N GLY A 85 14.10 24.64 9.28
CA GLY A 85 12.97 24.34 10.15
C GLY A 85 13.40 24.49 11.60
N TRP A 86 12.83 25.49 12.27
CA TRP A 86 12.90 25.65 13.71
C TRP A 86 11.71 26.47 14.21
N ARG A 87 11.34 26.28 15.48
CA ARG A 87 10.37 27.13 16.18
C ARG A 87 10.96 27.63 17.49
N ASP A 88 10.59 28.83 17.87
CA ASP A 88 10.89 29.30 19.21
C ASP A 88 10.13 28.42 20.22
N ILE A 89 10.82 28.09 21.30
CA ILE A 89 10.30 27.22 22.36
C ILE A 89 10.42 27.92 23.69
N GLU A 90 9.46 27.64 24.56
CA GLU A 90 9.52 28.03 25.97
C GLU A 90 9.09 26.85 26.86
N GLU A 91 9.56 26.85 28.10
CA GLU A 91 9.15 25.84 29.06
C GLU A 91 7.67 26.01 29.41
N TYR A 92 6.88 24.94 29.25
CA TYR A 92 5.45 24.97 29.56
C TYR A 92 5.14 24.38 30.94
N HIS A 93 5.17 23.05 31.08
CA HIS A 93 4.85 22.37 32.33
C HIS A 93 5.59 21.03 32.45
N ALA A 94 5.85 20.60 33.68
CA ALA A 94 6.44 19.30 33.96
C ALA A 94 5.36 18.23 34.13
N TYR A 95 5.44 17.16 33.34
CA TYR A 95 4.52 16.03 33.41
C TYR A 95 5.21 14.77 33.92
N ALA A 96 4.45 13.87 34.52
CA ALA A 96 4.96 12.57 34.92
C ALA A 96 5.36 11.77 33.66
N THR A 97 6.51 11.10 33.75
CA THR A 97 6.93 10.14 32.73
C THR A 97 6.05 8.89 32.79
N LEU A 98 5.78 8.28 31.64
CA LEU A 98 5.16 6.96 31.63
C LEU A 98 6.11 5.94 32.30
N PRO A 99 5.57 5.01 33.10
CA PRO A 99 6.32 3.85 33.58
C PRO A 99 6.92 3.05 32.40
N LEU A 100 8.12 2.51 32.55
CA LEU A 100 8.81 1.80 31.47
C LEU A 100 8.02 0.58 30.95
N ASP A 101 7.33 -0.13 31.84
CA ASP A 101 6.44 -1.24 31.48
C ASP A 101 5.31 -0.77 30.56
N LYS A 102 4.76 0.44 30.78
CA LYS A 102 3.75 0.99 29.86
C LYS A 102 4.35 1.45 28.53
N VAL A 103 5.59 1.95 28.53
CA VAL A 103 6.30 2.29 27.27
C VAL A 103 6.55 1.03 26.44
N GLU A 104 6.95 -0.07 27.08
CA GLU A 104 7.14 -1.37 26.44
C GLU A 104 5.80 -1.93 25.92
N GLU A 105 4.72 -1.84 26.71
CA GLU A 105 3.36 -2.23 26.30
C GLU A 105 2.89 -1.44 25.06
N LEU A 106 3.04 -0.10 25.05
CA LEU A 106 2.71 0.74 23.90
C LEU A 106 3.56 0.41 22.67
N LEU A 107 4.81 0.01 22.87
CA LEU A 107 5.68 -0.41 21.76
C LEU A 107 5.15 -1.71 21.13
N GLU A 108 4.82 -2.72 21.95
CA GLU A 108 4.26 -3.98 21.48
C GLU A 108 2.90 -3.79 20.82
N GLU A 109 2.03 -2.94 21.38
CA GLU A 109 0.74 -2.55 20.81
C GLU A 109 0.88 -1.83 19.46
N SER A 110 1.99 -1.11 19.23
CA SER A 110 2.26 -0.48 17.94
C SER A 110 2.71 -1.47 16.85
N MET A 111 2.98 -2.74 17.21
CA MET A 111 3.48 -3.78 16.31
C MET A 111 2.89 -5.18 16.62
N PRO A 112 1.56 -5.35 16.70
CA PRO A 112 0.96 -6.54 17.33
C PRO A 112 1.13 -7.85 16.54
N GLU A 113 1.64 -7.83 15.31
CA GLU A 113 2.02 -9.04 14.55
C GLU A 113 3.54 -9.31 14.53
N VAL A 114 4.34 -8.38 15.04
CA VAL A 114 5.80 -8.53 15.17
C VAL A 114 6.13 -9.18 16.50
N THR A 115 6.41 -10.48 16.45
CA THR A 115 6.75 -11.27 17.65
C THR A 115 8.25 -11.48 17.84
N ASP A 116 9.05 -11.23 16.81
CA ASP A 116 10.51 -11.39 16.82
C ASP A 116 11.16 -10.08 16.39
N TYR A 117 11.67 -9.32 17.37
CA TYR A 117 12.35 -8.06 17.14
C TYR A 117 13.50 -7.82 18.12
N GLU A 118 14.45 -7.00 17.69
CA GLU A 118 15.61 -6.52 18.43
C GLU A 118 15.56 -4.99 18.49
N VAL A 119 15.65 -4.43 19.69
CA VAL A 119 15.86 -2.98 19.88
C VAL A 119 17.34 -2.67 19.67
N LEU A 120 17.65 -1.99 18.58
CA LEU A 120 19.01 -1.58 18.20
C LEU A 120 19.44 -0.32 18.97
N GLU A 121 18.52 0.62 19.17
CA GLU A 121 18.77 1.88 19.88
C GLU A 121 17.48 2.35 20.57
N GLN A 122 17.63 2.94 21.77
CA GLN A 122 16.55 3.60 22.50
C GLN A 122 17.06 4.91 23.11
N TYR A 123 16.37 6.02 22.87
CA TYR A 123 16.69 7.31 23.47
C TYR A 123 15.45 8.20 23.62
N LEU A 124 15.54 9.24 24.44
CA LEU A 124 14.51 10.27 24.54
C LEU A 124 14.80 11.39 23.56
N ALA A 125 13.77 11.83 22.85
CA ALA A 125 13.84 12.97 21.94
C ALA A 125 12.55 13.78 22.00
N TYR A 126 12.63 15.05 21.63
CA TYR A 126 11.45 15.84 21.27
C TYR A 126 11.13 15.63 19.80
N TYR A 127 9.85 15.56 19.42
CA TYR A 127 9.46 15.49 18.01
C TYR A 127 8.89 16.83 17.54
N ALA A 128 9.52 17.41 16.53
CA ALA A 128 9.13 18.67 15.90
C ALA A 128 8.44 18.38 14.57
N GLU A 129 7.12 18.57 14.56
CA GLU A 129 6.29 18.41 13.37
C GLU A 129 6.74 19.35 12.24
N PRO A 130 6.46 19.04 10.96
CA PRO A 130 6.73 19.96 9.87
C PRO A 130 6.12 21.35 10.10
N GLY A 131 6.75 22.42 9.56
CA GLY A 131 6.36 23.81 9.87
C GLY A 131 4.95 24.26 9.44
N TYR A 132 4.18 23.41 8.77
CA TYR A 132 2.78 23.67 8.35
C TYR A 132 1.77 22.88 9.17
N ILE A 133 2.21 21.88 9.95
CA ILE A 133 1.39 21.25 10.97
C ILE A 133 1.40 22.17 12.18
N GLU A 134 0.22 22.57 12.63
CA GLU A 134 0.08 23.36 13.84
C GLU A 134 0.44 22.48 15.04
N GLN A 135 1.60 22.74 15.64
CA GLN A 135 2.07 22.05 16.83
C GLN A 135 2.29 23.09 17.93
N GLU A 136 1.28 23.24 18.80
CA GLU A 136 1.37 24.12 19.96
C GLU A 136 2.33 23.57 21.03
N PHE A 137 2.40 22.25 21.17
CA PHE A 137 3.21 21.58 22.19
C PHE A 137 4.21 20.60 21.58
N ILE A 138 5.46 20.70 22.03
CA ILE A 138 6.51 19.75 21.68
C ILE A 138 6.70 18.79 22.85
N CYS A 139 6.43 17.52 22.59
CA CYS A 139 6.42 16.48 23.61
C CYS A 139 7.64 15.56 23.47
N PRO A 140 8.17 15.03 24.59
CA PRO A 140 9.20 14.01 24.54
C PRO A 140 8.60 12.64 24.20
N PHE A 141 9.31 11.88 23.37
CA PHE A 141 9.04 10.50 22.98
C PHE A 141 10.26 9.63 23.29
N HIS A 142 10.00 8.35 23.59
CA HIS A 142 10.99 7.30 23.41
C HIS A 142 11.09 6.95 21.92
N VAL A 143 12.27 7.13 21.36
CA VAL A 143 12.60 6.72 19.99
C VAL A 143 13.24 5.36 20.05
N PHE A 144 12.64 4.37 19.39
CA PHE A 144 13.16 3.02 19.26
C PHE A 144 13.56 2.75 17.82
N LYS A 145 14.82 2.36 17.59
CA LYS A 145 15.25 1.77 16.31
C LYS A 145 15.20 0.26 16.46
N ILE A 146 14.48 -0.40 15.57
CA ILE A 146 14.09 -1.80 15.72
C ILE A 146 14.49 -2.56 14.47
N ARG A 147 15.05 -3.75 14.66
CA ARG A 147 15.14 -4.79 13.64
C ARG A 147 14.08 -5.84 13.93
N ALA A 148 13.26 -6.20 12.96
CA ALA A 148 12.16 -7.15 13.13
C ALA A 148 12.12 -8.19 12.01
N THR A 149 11.67 -9.40 12.33
CA THR A 149 11.37 -10.43 11.34
C THR A 149 9.88 -10.41 11.00
N ILE A 150 9.53 -9.95 9.80
CA ILE A 150 8.16 -9.90 9.29
C ILE A 150 8.07 -10.85 8.10
N HIS A 151 7.09 -11.76 8.11
CA HIS A 151 6.92 -12.80 7.08
C HIS A 151 8.21 -13.55 6.69
N GLY A 152 9.10 -13.79 7.68
CA GLY A 152 10.36 -14.51 7.48
C GLY A 152 11.50 -13.70 6.86
N ARG A 153 11.36 -12.37 6.81
CA ARG A 153 12.38 -11.43 6.30
C ARG A 153 12.70 -10.37 7.35
N GLU A 154 13.95 -9.95 7.41
CA GLU A 154 14.40 -8.91 8.35
C GLU A 154 14.18 -7.50 7.78
N PHE A 155 13.65 -6.62 8.61
CA PHE A 155 13.44 -5.20 8.32
C PHE A 155 13.97 -4.33 9.46
N GLU A 156 14.39 -3.10 9.14
CA GLU A 156 14.78 -2.09 10.13
C GLU A 156 13.92 -0.84 10.01
N PHE A 157 13.35 -0.37 11.12
CA PHE A 157 12.48 0.81 11.16
C PHE A 157 12.51 1.50 12.54
N THR A 158 11.86 2.66 12.64
CA THR A 158 11.82 3.49 13.87
C THR A 158 10.40 3.59 14.45
N ARG A 159 10.27 3.63 15.78
CA ARG A 159 9.02 3.90 16.51
C ARG A 159 9.17 5.06 17.48
N TYR A 160 8.13 5.89 17.56
CA TYR A 160 8.01 7.00 18.50
C TYR A 160 6.91 6.67 19.50
N ILE A 161 7.30 6.38 20.74
CA ILE A 161 6.37 6.03 21.82
C ILE A 161 6.31 7.19 22.81
N PRO A 162 5.11 7.69 23.18
CA PRO A 162 4.95 8.72 24.20
C PRO A 162 5.82 8.52 25.44
N ALA A 163 6.49 9.58 25.92
CA ALA A 163 7.29 9.49 27.16
C ALA A 163 6.55 10.01 28.40
N THR A 164 5.41 10.70 28.24
CA THR A 164 4.69 11.34 29.36
C THR A 164 3.19 11.18 29.24
N GLU A 165 2.47 11.37 30.35
CA GLU A 165 1.00 11.39 30.40
C GLU A 165 0.37 12.56 29.63
N PHE A 166 1.16 13.55 29.19
CA PHE A 166 0.64 14.66 28.39
C PHE A 166 0.34 14.24 26.94
N SER A 167 1.11 13.29 26.41
CA SER A 167 0.95 12.80 25.05
C SER A 167 -0.28 11.90 24.92
N LEU A 168 -1.06 12.10 23.87
CA LEU A 168 -2.24 11.31 23.58
C LEU A 168 -1.86 9.94 23.01
N ALA A 169 -2.49 8.89 23.52
CA ALA A 169 -2.49 7.55 22.94
C ALA A 169 -3.89 6.93 23.01
N ALA A 170 -4.21 6.00 22.12
CA ALA A 170 -5.46 5.27 22.12
C ALA A 170 -5.30 3.82 21.65
N GLU A 171 -6.17 2.94 22.13
CA GLU A 171 -6.21 1.53 21.79
C GLU A 171 -7.65 1.12 21.40
N ILE A 172 -7.80 0.30 20.37
CA ILE A 172 -9.06 -0.37 20.02
C ILE A 172 -9.16 -1.66 20.83
N THR A 173 -10.12 -1.70 21.77
CA THR A 173 -10.29 -2.83 22.70
C THR A 173 -11.32 -3.86 22.21
N SER A 174 -12.14 -3.52 21.22
CA SER A 174 -13.09 -4.42 20.57
C SER A 174 -13.44 -3.88 19.18
N PRO A 175 -13.69 -4.75 18.19
CA PRO A 175 -13.49 -6.20 18.24
C PRO A 175 -11.99 -6.58 18.27
N ALA A 176 -11.69 -7.85 18.49
CA ALA A 176 -10.31 -8.31 18.41
C ALA A 176 -9.83 -8.30 16.96
N PHE A 177 -8.61 -7.83 16.75
CA PHE A 177 -7.64 -8.40 15.82
C PHE A 177 -8.11 -9.38 14.73
N GLY A 178 -8.68 -8.98 13.59
CA GLY A 178 -8.94 -9.92 12.49
C GLY A 178 -10.13 -10.86 12.75
N SER A 179 -11.04 -10.47 13.65
CA SER A 179 -12.28 -11.19 13.90
C SER A 179 -13.17 -11.25 12.66
N GLU A 180 -13.85 -12.39 12.47
CA GLU A 180 -14.83 -12.62 11.41
C GLU A 180 -16.26 -12.59 11.96
N PHE A 181 -17.20 -12.02 11.21
CA PHE A 181 -18.62 -11.91 11.55
C PHE A 181 -19.51 -12.19 10.33
N GLU A 182 -20.72 -12.73 10.53
CA GLU A 182 -21.68 -12.87 9.43
C GLU A 182 -22.33 -11.52 9.06
N GLU A 183 -22.71 -11.35 7.79
CA GLU A 183 -23.47 -10.19 7.34
C GLU A 183 -24.75 -9.97 8.19
N GLY A 184 -24.88 -8.76 8.74
CA GLY A 184 -25.97 -8.37 9.65
C GLY A 184 -25.78 -8.80 11.11
N GLU A 185 -24.66 -9.44 11.47
CA GLU A 185 -24.31 -9.70 12.86
C GLU A 185 -23.90 -8.39 13.57
N PRO A 186 -24.36 -8.13 14.82
CA PRO A 186 -23.97 -6.94 15.56
C PRO A 186 -22.51 -6.97 15.99
N ILE A 187 -21.73 -5.99 15.56
CA ILE A 187 -20.31 -5.81 15.91
C ILE A 187 -20.17 -4.60 16.81
N THR A 188 -19.48 -4.77 17.96
CA THR A 188 -19.24 -3.67 18.90
C THR A 188 -17.80 -3.18 18.81
N PHE A 189 -17.67 -1.90 18.51
CA PHE A 189 -16.41 -1.17 18.51
C PHE A 189 -16.28 -0.39 19.82
N SER A 190 -15.10 -0.45 20.43
CA SER A 190 -14.79 0.31 21.64
C SER A 190 -13.30 0.62 21.71
N CYS A 191 -12.97 1.74 22.32
CA CYS A 191 -11.59 2.16 22.53
C CYS A 191 -11.31 2.62 23.96
N GLN A 192 -10.02 2.68 24.29
CA GLN A 192 -9.50 3.28 25.51
C GLN A 192 -8.49 4.38 25.15
N VAL A 193 -8.58 5.53 25.84
CA VAL A 193 -7.66 6.66 25.67
C VAL A 193 -6.73 6.75 26.87
N PHE A 194 -5.46 7.04 26.61
CA PHE A 194 -4.41 7.25 27.60
C PHE A 194 -3.76 8.61 27.38
N GLY A 195 -3.47 9.31 28.48
CA GLY A 195 -2.86 10.64 28.43
C GLY A 195 -3.72 11.69 27.69
N GLY A 196 -3.08 12.74 27.19
CA GLY A 196 -3.76 13.85 26.52
C GLY A 196 -4.66 14.68 27.46
N THR A 197 -5.27 15.73 26.90
CA THR A 197 -6.14 16.65 27.66
C THR A 197 -7.62 16.49 27.26
N PRO A 198 -8.50 16.02 28.16
CA PRO A 198 -9.94 15.96 27.88
C PRO A 198 -10.59 17.34 27.65
N PRO A 199 -11.73 17.44 26.94
CA PRO A 199 -12.47 16.35 26.32
C PRO A 199 -11.81 15.80 25.05
N TYR A 200 -12.10 14.55 24.73
CA TYR A 200 -11.65 13.90 23.49
C TYR A 200 -12.78 13.88 22.45
N SER A 201 -12.40 13.93 21.17
CA SER A 201 -13.25 13.61 20.03
C SER A 201 -12.77 12.33 19.35
N TYR A 202 -13.71 11.57 18.78
CA TYR A 202 -13.46 10.28 18.14
C TYR A 202 -14.00 10.30 16.72
N GLU A 203 -13.35 9.56 15.83
CA GLU A 203 -13.84 9.26 14.50
C GLU A 203 -13.47 7.82 14.14
N TRP A 204 -14.47 7.03 13.77
CA TRP A 204 -14.32 5.67 13.27
C TRP A 204 -14.70 5.64 11.79
N ALA A 205 -13.84 5.05 10.96
CA ALA A 205 -14.10 4.90 9.54
C ALA A 205 -13.71 3.50 9.04
N SER A 206 -14.41 3.00 8.04
CA SER A 206 -14.07 1.80 7.27
C SER A 206 -13.55 2.21 5.89
N ASN A 207 -12.51 1.53 5.41
CA ASN A 207 -12.06 1.65 4.02
C ASN A 207 -13.13 1.25 2.97
N VAL A 208 -14.15 0.49 3.37
CA VAL A 208 -15.25 0.06 2.48
C VAL A 208 -16.50 0.93 2.68
N ASP A 209 -16.91 1.14 3.92
CA ASP A 209 -18.20 1.78 4.24
C ASP A 209 -18.09 3.27 4.60
N GLY A 210 -16.87 3.81 4.71
CA GLY A 210 -16.62 5.19 5.12
C GLY A 210 -16.91 5.42 6.60
N PHE A 211 -17.40 6.62 6.95
CA PHE A 211 -17.65 7.02 8.33
C PHE A 211 -18.65 6.09 9.05
N LEU A 212 -18.29 5.65 10.26
CA LEU A 212 -19.09 4.74 11.09
C LEU A 212 -19.63 5.42 12.36
N SER A 213 -18.81 6.17 13.09
CA SER A 213 -19.21 6.78 14.36
C SER A 213 -18.25 7.87 14.85
N ASP A 214 -18.75 8.76 15.71
CA ASP A 214 -17.99 9.76 16.46
C ASP A 214 -17.96 9.50 17.99
N GLN A 215 -18.36 8.28 18.40
CA GLN A 215 -18.46 7.89 19.80
C GLN A 215 -17.28 7.01 20.24
N PRO A 216 -16.89 7.03 21.53
CA PRO A 216 -15.84 6.15 22.06
C PRO A 216 -16.19 4.66 22.00
N SER A 217 -17.49 4.33 21.91
CA SER A 217 -17.98 2.98 21.64
C SER A 217 -19.31 3.02 20.92
N PHE A 218 -19.50 2.12 19.95
CA PHE A 218 -20.74 1.95 19.20
C PHE A 218 -20.92 0.49 18.76
N THR A 219 -22.15 0.14 18.36
CA THR A 219 -22.47 -1.17 17.78
C THR A 219 -23.15 -0.96 16.43
N THR A 220 -22.77 -1.71 15.41
CA THR A 220 -23.37 -1.67 14.07
C THR A 220 -23.67 -3.07 13.54
N THR A 221 -24.70 -3.18 12.70
CA THR A 221 -25.05 -4.37 11.90
C THR A 221 -24.87 -4.11 10.41
N GLU A 222 -24.40 -2.92 10.04
CA GLU A 222 -24.49 -2.39 8.69
C GLU A 222 -23.16 -2.44 7.93
N LEU A 223 -22.12 -3.08 8.48
CA LEU A 223 -20.88 -3.30 7.72
C LEU A 223 -21.18 -4.20 6.53
N SER A 224 -20.78 -3.74 5.34
CA SER A 224 -21.01 -4.46 4.09
C SER A 224 -20.01 -5.62 3.91
N LEU A 225 -20.08 -6.33 2.79
CA LEU A 225 -19.05 -7.30 2.42
C LEU A 225 -17.93 -6.56 1.68
N GLY A 226 -16.73 -6.51 2.25
CA GLY A 226 -15.53 -6.07 1.56
C GLY A 226 -15.18 -7.00 0.39
N ARG A 227 -15.33 -6.55 -0.86
CA ARG A 227 -15.06 -7.36 -2.06
C ARG A 227 -14.06 -6.73 -3.02
N ARG A 228 -13.03 -7.51 -3.37
CA ARG A 228 -12.15 -7.26 -4.54
C ARG A 228 -12.34 -8.40 -5.54
N GLY A 229 -13.10 -8.15 -6.59
CA GLY A 229 -13.57 -9.20 -7.51
C GLY A 229 -14.45 -10.23 -6.77
N ASP A 230 -14.12 -11.51 -6.90
CA ASP A 230 -14.85 -12.61 -6.23
C ASP A 230 -14.32 -12.91 -4.81
N VAL A 231 -13.31 -12.17 -4.34
CA VAL A 231 -12.67 -12.38 -3.04
C VAL A 231 -13.32 -11.50 -1.99
N VAL A 232 -13.67 -12.08 -0.84
CA VAL A 232 -14.13 -11.34 0.34
C VAL A 232 -12.94 -11.05 1.25
N LEU A 233 -12.68 -9.77 1.51
CA LEU A 233 -11.56 -9.22 2.27
C LEU A 233 -12.06 -8.52 3.53
N ALA A 234 -11.18 -8.36 4.52
CA ALA A 234 -11.48 -7.60 5.71
C ALA A 234 -11.62 -6.10 5.42
N HIS A 235 -12.38 -5.44 6.28
CA HIS A 235 -12.39 -3.99 6.41
C HIS A 235 -11.19 -3.59 7.27
N THR A 236 -10.48 -2.56 6.85
CA THR A 236 -9.64 -1.76 7.74
C THR A 236 -10.54 -0.74 8.42
N ILE A 237 -10.69 -0.87 9.74
CA ILE A 237 -11.43 0.06 10.57
C ILE A 237 -10.44 0.96 11.29
N THR A 238 -10.44 2.26 10.98
CA THR A 238 -9.53 3.26 11.53
C THR A 238 -10.22 4.07 12.62
N LEU A 239 -9.56 4.23 13.76
CA LEU A 239 -9.92 5.13 14.84
C LEU A 239 -8.96 6.33 14.87
N THR A 240 -9.51 7.54 14.78
CA THR A 240 -8.80 8.79 15.09
C THR A 240 -9.32 9.39 16.38
N VAL A 241 -8.42 9.69 17.32
CA VAL A 241 -8.73 10.41 18.57
C VAL A 241 -8.03 11.76 18.56
N LYS A 242 -8.73 12.81 18.97
CA LYS A 242 -8.13 14.14 19.22
C LYS A 242 -8.43 14.63 20.63
N ASP A 243 -7.46 15.30 21.24
CA ASP A 243 -7.60 15.92 22.56
C ASP A 243 -7.91 17.43 22.47
N ALA A 244 -8.18 18.06 23.61
CA ALA A 244 -8.53 19.48 23.70
C ALA A 244 -7.37 20.44 23.35
N ASN A 245 -6.14 19.94 23.30
CA ASN A 245 -4.94 20.68 22.91
C ASN A 245 -4.57 20.42 21.44
N GLY A 246 -5.41 19.71 20.67
CA GLY A 246 -5.20 19.44 19.25
C GLY A 246 -4.27 18.26 18.94
N GLN A 247 -3.77 17.53 19.95
CA GLN A 247 -3.00 16.31 19.70
C GLN A 247 -3.91 15.25 19.07
N SER A 248 -3.40 14.53 18.07
CA SER A 248 -4.11 13.47 17.36
C SER A 248 -3.41 12.13 17.52
N TYR A 249 -4.16 11.03 17.58
CA TYR A 249 -3.64 9.66 17.59
C TYR A 249 -4.52 8.76 16.71
N VAL A 250 -3.89 7.92 15.89
CA VAL A 250 -4.55 7.04 14.92
C VAL A 250 -4.16 5.58 15.19
N CYS A 251 -5.13 4.67 15.15
CA CYS A 251 -4.91 3.22 15.20
C CYS A 251 -6.00 2.48 14.40
N SER A 252 -5.80 1.21 14.06
CA SER A 252 -6.73 0.46 13.20
C SER A 252 -6.95 -0.99 13.65
N VAL A 253 -8.06 -1.60 13.19
CA VAL A 253 -8.39 -3.01 13.37
C VAL A 253 -8.95 -3.62 12.09
N LEU A 254 -8.53 -4.84 11.75
CA LEU A 254 -9.13 -5.62 10.66
C LEU A 254 -10.37 -6.38 11.13
N VAL A 255 -11.47 -6.24 10.37
CA VAL A 255 -12.74 -6.92 10.64
C VAL A 255 -13.30 -7.51 9.35
N LYS A 256 -13.51 -8.83 9.31
CA LYS A 256 -14.01 -9.50 8.11
C LYS A 256 -15.48 -9.82 8.23
N VAL A 257 -16.29 -9.27 7.33
CA VAL A 257 -17.70 -9.63 7.20
C VAL A 257 -17.83 -10.71 6.12
N VAL A 258 -18.43 -11.85 6.45
CA VAL A 258 -18.64 -12.97 5.53
C VAL A 258 -20.11 -13.13 5.17
N GLU A 259 -20.38 -13.74 4.02
CA GLU A 259 -21.74 -14.05 3.61
C GLU A 259 -22.45 -14.88 4.68
N LYS A 260 -23.70 -14.51 4.97
CA LYS A 260 -24.55 -15.28 5.88
C LYS A 260 -24.74 -16.71 5.38
N ALA A 261 -24.47 -17.68 6.24
CA ALA A 261 -24.63 -19.09 5.88
C ALA A 261 -26.07 -19.38 5.41
N ALA A 262 -26.20 -20.06 4.27
CA ALA A 262 -27.50 -20.50 3.78
C ALA A 262 -28.17 -21.39 4.84
N PRO A 263 -29.47 -21.23 5.11
CA PRO A 263 -30.16 -22.10 6.04
C PRO A 263 -30.03 -23.56 5.58
N PRO A 264 -29.85 -24.52 6.50
CA PRO A 264 -29.71 -25.92 6.12
C PRO A 264 -30.91 -26.35 5.27
N PRO A 265 -30.69 -27.16 4.21
CA PRO A 265 -31.77 -27.59 3.34
C PRO A 265 -32.86 -28.25 4.18
N ALA A 266 -34.11 -27.85 3.94
CA ALA A 266 -35.25 -28.42 4.64
C ALA A 266 -35.19 -29.96 4.55
N PRO A 267 -35.49 -30.70 5.64
CA PRO A 267 -35.50 -32.15 5.60
C PRO A 267 -36.40 -32.61 4.45
N ALA A 268 -35.89 -33.53 3.62
CA ALA A 268 -36.64 -34.06 2.50
C ALA A 268 -38.03 -34.51 2.97
N PRO A 269 -39.12 -34.19 2.24
CA PRO A 269 -40.45 -34.62 2.64
C PRO A 269 -40.45 -36.14 2.78
N GLU A 270 -40.85 -36.65 3.94
CA GLU A 270 -41.08 -38.09 4.11
C GLU A 270 -42.04 -38.53 2.99
N LEU A 271 -41.56 -39.39 2.09
CA LEU A 271 -42.41 -39.94 1.05
C LEU A 271 -43.61 -40.58 1.75
N PRO A 272 -44.85 -40.14 1.48
CA PRO A 272 -46.01 -40.69 2.18
C PRO A 272 -46.01 -42.20 2.00
N TRP A 273 -46.29 -42.94 3.08
CA TRP A 273 -46.31 -44.42 3.15
C TRP A 273 -47.00 -45.13 1.96
N LEU A 274 -47.85 -44.41 1.23
CA LEU A 274 -48.43 -44.80 -0.05
C LEU A 274 -47.40 -45.14 -1.15
N VAL A 275 -46.29 -44.40 -1.28
CA VAL A 275 -45.26 -44.66 -2.30
C VAL A 275 -44.48 -45.95 -1.98
N ILE A 276 -44.16 -46.17 -0.71
CA ILE A 276 -43.51 -47.40 -0.21
C ILE A 276 -44.48 -48.59 -0.32
N GLY A 277 -45.76 -48.39 0.01
CA GLY A 277 -46.80 -49.42 -0.09
C GLY A 277 -47.07 -49.89 -1.52
N VAL A 278 -47.05 -48.99 -2.50
CA VAL A 278 -47.20 -49.33 -3.93
C VAL A 278 -45.98 -50.13 -4.42
N ALA A 279 -44.76 -49.74 -4.04
CA ALA A 279 -43.54 -50.48 -4.41
C ALA A 279 -43.54 -51.91 -3.84
N VAL A 280 -43.92 -52.09 -2.58
CA VAL A 280 -44.02 -53.43 -1.93
C VAL A 280 -45.15 -54.27 -2.55
N GLY A 281 -46.29 -53.66 -2.87
CA GLY A 281 -47.41 -54.34 -3.53
C GLY A 281 -47.05 -54.85 -4.93
N VAL A 282 -46.28 -54.07 -5.69
CA VAL A 282 -45.80 -54.45 -7.04
C VAL A 282 -44.80 -55.61 -6.98
N VAL A 283 -43.86 -55.60 -6.03
CA VAL A 283 -42.91 -56.71 -5.82
C VAL A 283 -43.63 -58.00 -5.42
N ALA A 284 -44.65 -57.91 -4.55
CA ALA A 284 -45.47 -59.06 -4.17
C ALA A 284 -46.28 -59.61 -5.37
N ALA A 285 -46.86 -58.75 -6.20
CA ALA A 285 -47.58 -59.16 -7.41
C ALA A 285 -46.67 -59.83 -8.45
N ILE A 286 -45.44 -59.33 -8.63
CA ILE A 286 -44.42 -59.95 -9.49
C ILE A 286 -43.99 -61.32 -8.94
N ALA A 287 -43.76 -61.44 -7.64
CA ALA A 287 -43.40 -62.70 -6.99
C ALA A 287 -44.52 -63.75 -7.09
N ILE A 288 -45.78 -63.33 -6.92
CA ILE A 288 -46.96 -64.21 -7.09
C ILE A 288 -47.11 -64.62 -8.57
N GLY A 289 -46.92 -63.69 -9.51
CA GLY A 289 -46.92 -63.99 -10.95
C GLY A 289 -45.85 -65.01 -11.35
N LEU A 290 -44.63 -64.86 -10.82
CA LEU A 290 -43.53 -65.81 -11.01
C LEU A 290 -43.83 -67.17 -10.35
N ALA A 291 -44.42 -67.21 -9.16
CA ALA A 291 -44.79 -68.46 -8.49
C ALA A 291 -45.89 -69.24 -9.24
N VAL A 292 -46.85 -68.54 -9.88
CA VAL A 292 -47.86 -69.15 -10.75
C VAL A 292 -47.25 -69.68 -12.05
N LEU A 293 -46.24 -69.00 -12.60
CA LEU A 293 -45.46 -69.46 -13.76
C LEU A 293 -44.72 -70.78 -13.48
N PHE A 294 -44.22 -71.00 -12.26
CA PHE A 294 -43.53 -72.24 -11.89
C PHE A 294 -44.47 -73.43 -11.58
N LYS A 295 -45.78 -73.23 -11.43
CA LYS A 295 -46.73 -74.29 -11.01
C LYS A 295 -47.60 -74.89 -12.13
N LYS A 296 -47.52 -74.41 -13.38
CA LYS A 296 -48.27 -75.00 -14.51
C LYS A 296 -47.37 -75.37 -15.70
N ARG A 297 -47.19 -76.67 -15.92
CA ARG A 297 -46.87 -77.24 -17.24
C ARG A 297 -48.11 -77.14 -18.13
N ALA A 298 -48.11 -76.25 -19.13
CA ALA A 298 -48.70 -76.43 -20.48
C ALA A 298 -49.03 -75.08 -21.15
N GLY A 299 -48.60 -74.90 -22.41
CA GLY A 299 -49.21 -73.99 -23.39
C GLY A 299 -48.59 -72.60 -23.54
N THR A 300 -47.52 -72.50 -24.34
CA THR A 300 -46.95 -71.25 -24.84
C THR A 300 -47.87 -70.60 -25.89
N ALA A 301 -48.61 -69.55 -25.53
CA ALA A 301 -49.06 -68.48 -26.45
C ALA A 301 -49.82 -67.31 -25.77
N SER A 302 -50.37 -67.47 -24.56
CA SER A 302 -51.29 -66.47 -23.97
C SER A 302 -50.75 -65.68 -22.78
N VAL A 303 -49.46 -65.83 -22.42
CA VAL A 303 -48.87 -65.23 -21.20
C VAL A 303 -48.06 -63.96 -21.48
N LEU A 304 -47.55 -63.78 -22.71
CA LEU A 304 -46.76 -62.60 -23.09
C LEU A 304 -47.60 -61.31 -23.13
N SER A 305 -48.91 -61.42 -23.43
CA SER A 305 -49.82 -60.27 -23.52
C SER A 305 -50.15 -59.65 -22.15
N CYS A 306 -50.15 -60.44 -21.07
CA CYS A 306 -50.42 -59.91 -19.72
C CYS A 306 -49.20 -59.19 -19.12
N LEU A 307 -47.99 -59.61 -19.47
CA LEU A 307 -46.76 -58.95 -19.01
C LEU A 307 -46.55 -57.60 -19.73
N PHE A 308 -46.86 -57.53 -21.03
CA PHE A 308 -46.81 -56.29 -21.79
C PHE A 308 -47.86 -55.26 -21.35
N MET A 309 -49.06 -55.71 -20.98
CA MET A 309 -50.13 -54.82 -20.49
C MET A 309 -49.84 -54.26 -19.09
N ALA A 310 -49.14 -55.02 -18.23
CA ALA A 310 -48.69 -54.54 -16.92
C ALA A 310 -47.50 -53.56 -17.00
N LEU A 311 -46.57 -53.75 -17.95
CA LEU A 311 -45.47 -52.80 -18.21
C LEU A 311 -45.95 -51.51 -18.89
N ALA A 312 -46.94 -51.58 -19.78
CA ALA A 312 -47.49 -50.39 -20.45
C ALA A 312 -48.26 -49.48 -19.48
N LEU A 313 -48.92 -50.03 -18.44
CA LEU A 313 -49.56 -49.25 -17.38
C LEU A 313 -48.55 -48.60 -16.41
N PHE A 314 -47.31 -49.09 -16.36
CA PHE A 314 -46.24 -48.53 -15.52
C PHE A 314 -45.48 -47.36 -16.18
N SER A 315 -45.46 -47.30 -17.51
CA SER A 315 -44.80 -46.20 -18.26
C SER A 315 -45.58 -44.87 -18.19
N GLY A 316 -46.89 -44.92 -17.93
CA GLY A 316 -47.75 -43.73 -17.89
C GLY A 316 -47.77 -42.95 -16.57
N MET A 317 -47.14 -43.45 -15.50
CA MET A 317 -47.24 -42.85 -14.15
C MET A 317 -45.96 -42.19 -13.64
N LEU A 318 -44.90 -42.13 -14.45
CA LEU A 318 -43.62 -41.48 -14.12
C LEU A 318 -43.42 -40.09 -14.76
N LEU A 319 -44.48 -39.52 -15.35
CA LEU A 319 -44.49 -38.16 -15.90
C LEU A 319 -45.41 -37.24 -15.08
N ILE A 320 -45.02 -36.97 -13.83
CA ILE A 320 -45.48 -35.78 -13.10
C ILE A 320 -44.27 -35.21 -12.35
N THR A 321 -43.44 -34.46 -13.07
CA THR A 321 -42.61 -33.41 -12.47
C THR A 321 -43.43 -32.11 -12.45
N PRO A 322 -43.47 -31.35 -11.35
CA PRO A 322 -44.03 -30.01 -11.40
C PRO A 322 -43.10 -29.12 -12.21
N LEU A 323 -43.60 -28.61 -13.33
CA LEU A 323 -43.08 -27.41 -13.99
C LEU A 323 -43.27 -26.23 -13.02
N THR A 324 -42.19 -25.82 -12.36
CA THR A 324 -41.99 -24.44 -11.91
C THR A 324 -40.70 -23.93 -12.53
N GLY A 325 -40.74 -23.68 -13.84
CA GLY A 325 -39.78 -22.81 -14.49
C GLY A 325 -40.13 -21.37 -14.12
N GLN A 326 -39.40 -20.78 -13.17
CA GLN A 326 -39.33 -19.34 -13.08
C GLN A 326 -38.50 -18.82 -14.25
N VAL A 327 -39.14 -17.93 -15.02
CA VAL A 327 -38.50 -17.00 -15.93
C VAL A 327 -37.65 -16.06 -15.08
N GLY A 328 -36.32 -16.19 -15.16
CA GLY A 328 -35.39 -15.16 -14.69
C GLY A 328 -35.22 -14.10 -15.78
N PRO A 329 -35.05 -12.81 -15.43
CA PRO A 329 -34.81 -11.77 -16.41
C PRO A 329 -33.43 -11.96 -17.04
N GLU A 330 -33.42 -11.87 -18.37
CA GLU A 330 -32.26 -11.74 -19.23
C GLU A 330 -31.49 -10.45 -18.86
N SER A 331 -30.43 -10.57 -18.07
CA SER A 331 -29.45 -9.49 -17.94
C SER A 331 -28.38 -9.66 -19.02
N THR A 332 -28.39 -8.72 -19.95
CA THR A 332 -27.36 -8.49 -20.96
C THR A 332 -25.97 -8.43 -20.30
N ARG A 333 -25.12 -9.42 -20.58
CA ARG A 333 -23.69 -9.37 -20.30
C ARG A 333 -23.03 -8.37 -21.25
N PRO A 334 -22.23 -7.41 -20.79
CA PRO A 334 -21.23 -6.78 -21.63
C PRO A 334 -20.15 -7.82 -21.97
N ARG A 335 -19.73 -7.77 -23.23
CA ARG A 335 -18.82 -8.70 -23.88
C ARG A 335 -17.39 -8.24 -23.57
N GLY A 336 -16.65 -9.01 -22.77
CA GLY A 336 -15.19 -8.84 -22.70
C GLY A 336 -14.56 -9.20 -24.06
N PRO A 337 -13.49 -8.52 -24.51
CA PRO A 337 -12.86 -8.85 -25.79
C PRO A 337 -12.16 -10.21 -25.69
N GLU A 338 -12.43 -11.04 -26.68
CA GLU A 338 -11.89 -12.40 -26.83
C GLU A 338 -10.39 -12.38 -27.10
N GLY A 339 -9.64 -13.20 -26.35
CA GLY A 339 -8.29 -13.59 -26.72
C GLY A 339 -8.30 -14.49 -27.97
N THR A 340 -7.45 -14.18 -28.95
CA THR A 340 -7.16 -15.07 -30.07
C THR A 340 -5.76 -15.66 -29.96
N SER A 341 -5.70 -16.97 -29.77
CA SER A 341 -4.51 -17.79 -29.92
C SER A 341 -4.09 -17.93 -31.39
N GLY A 342 -2.82 -17.70 -31.71
CA GLY A 342 -2.24 -18.00 -33.02
C GLY A 342 -0.71 -17.97 -32.99
N LEU A 343 -0.08 -19.14 -32.86
CA LEU A 343 1.37 -19.32 -33.03
C LEU A 343 1.79 -18.95 -34.46
N GLY A 344 2.73 -18.02 -34.60
CA GLY A 344 3.44 -17.71 -35.84
C GLY A 344 4.32 -16.49 -35.68
N GLU A 345 5.65 -16.68 -35.77
CA GLU A 345 6.69 -15.65 -35.74
C GLU A 345 6.27 -14.36 -36.44
N ARG A 346 6.01 -13.29 -35.67
CA ARG A 346 5.90 -11.93 -36.16
C ARG A 346 6.48 -10.97 -35.14
N ALA A 347 7.34 -10.10 -35.63
CA ALA A 347 8.07 -9.07 -34.89
C ALA A 347 7.20 -8.36 -33.84
N PHE A 348 7.72 -8.30 -32.61
CA PHE A 348 7.26 -7.39 -31.57
C PHE A 348 7.26 -5.98 -32.14
N LYS A 349 6.06 -5.45 -32.40
CA LYS A 349 5.86 -4.01 -32.41
C LYS A 349 5.65 -3.62 -30.95
N VAL A 350 6.64 -2.95 -30.39
CA VAL A 350 6.45 -2.03 -29.28
C VAL A 350 5.37 -1.05 -29.77
N SER A 351 4.17 -1.12 -29.20
CA SER A 351 3.19 -0.04 -29.35
C SER A 351 3.75 1.16 -28.62
N ALA A 352 3.74 2.32 -29.28
CA ALA A 352 3.84 3.57 -28.56
C ALA A 352 2.69 3.62 -27.54
N ALA A 353 3.02 4.02 -26.31
CA ALA A 353 2.19 4.62 -25.28
C ALA A 353 0.69 4.34 -25.40
N ASP A 354 0.13 3.63 -24.42
CA ASP A 354 -1.31 3.70 -24.16
C ASP A 354 -1.66 5.06 -23.54
N ASP A 355 -1.24 6.19 -24.15
CA ASP A 355 -1.75 7.51 -23.77
C ASP A 355 -3.19 7.63 -24.31
N ASP A 356 -4.11 6.85 -23.77
CA ASP A 356 -5.54 6.90 -24.12
C ASP A 356 -6.13 8.32 -23.95
N GLY A 357 -5.33 9.22 -23.36
CA GLY A 357 -5.50 10.65 -23.22
C GLY A 357 -6.01 11.02 -21.84
N ILE A 358 -6.10 10.03 -20.96
CA ILE A 358 -6.47 10.09 -19.55
C ILE A 358 -5.15 9.99 -18.77
N TYR A 359 -5.08 10.68 -17.63
CA TYR A 359 -3.96 10.51 -16.70
C TYR A 359 -4.50 9.81 -15.47
N GLU A 360 -3.88 8.72 -15.06
CA GLU A 360 -4.32 7.85 -13.99
C GLU A 360 -3.31 7.80 -12.85
N VAL A 361 -3.85 7.78 -11.64
CA VAL A 361 -3.07 7.52 -10.43
C VAL A 361 -3.61 6.28 -9.73
N GLY A 362 -2.70 5.48 -9.20
CA GLY A 362 -3.00 4.35 -8.33
C GLY A 362 -2.16 4.41 -7.06
N VAL A 363 -2.71 3.94 -5.94
CA VAL A 363 -1.95 3.75 -4.71
C VAL A 363 -2.21 2.38 -4.11
N GLU A 364 -1.15 1.78 -3.58
CA GLU A 364 -1.27 0.64 -2.67
C GLU A 364 -0.46 0.92 -1.43
N TRP A 365 -1.01 0.56 -0.27
CA TRP A 365 -0.35 0.81 0.98
C TRP A 365 -0.70 -0.26 1.99
N VAL A 366 0.17 -0.40 2.98
CA VAL A 366 -0.04 -1.37 4.06
C VAL A 366 0.11 -0.62 5.36
N ASN A 367 -1.03 -0.34 6.01
CA ASN A 367 -1.08 0.05 7.41
C ASN A 367 -1.01 -1.21 8.27
N GLY A 368 0.13 -1.87 8.13
CA GLY A 368 0.36 -3.12 8.80
C GLY A 368 0.56 -2.94 10.29
N LYS A 369 0.05 -3.91 11.04
CA LYS A 369 0.49 -4.27 12.40
C LYS A 369 1.98 -4.65 12.51
N ASP A 370 2.68 -4.67 11.39
CA ASP A 370 4.15 -4.66 11.34
C ASP A 370 4.73 -3.27 11.68
N GLY A 371 3.84 -2.33 12.02
CA GLY A 371 4.00 -1.04 12.66
C GLY A 371 4.31 0.11 11.69
N LEU A 372 3.63 0.15 10.55
CA LEU A 372 3.66 1.35 9.72
C LEU A 372 2.33 2.10 9.84
N PRO A 373 2.10 2.89 10.92
CA PRO A 373 0.80 3.51 11.18
C PRO A 373 0.41 4.62 10.20
N ASN A 374 1.38 5.15 9.45
CA ASN A 374 1.22 6.33 8.61
C ASN A 374 1.02 6.01 7.11
N SER A 375 1.07 4.75 6.70
CA SER A 375 1.11 4.37 5.28
C SER A 375 -0.13 4.84 4.51
N ALA A 376 -1.33 4.65 5.07
CA ALA A 376 -2.57 5.11 4.43
C ALA A 376 -2.61 6.62 4.30
N VAL A 377 -2.44 7.36 5.40
CA VAL A 377 -2.53 8.83 5.39
C VAL A 377 -1.54 9.42 4.38
N ASN A 378 -0.35 8.84 4.28
CA ASN A 378 0.68 9.24 3.33
C ASN A 378 0.28 8.97 1.86
N ALA A 379 -0.11 7.72 1.56
CA ALA A 379 -0.47 7.29 0.21
C ALA A 379 -1.80 7.92 -0.27
N GLU A 380 -2.83 7.94 0.56
CA GLU A 380 -4.11 8.60 0.29
C GLU A 380 -3.91 10.11 0.10
N GLY A 381 -3.04 10.73 0.91
CA GLY A 381 -2.68 12.15 0.77
C GLY A 381 -2.02 12.47 -0.58
N PHE A 382 -1.24 11.54 -1.15
CA PHE A 382 -0.76 11.62 -2.53
C PHE A 382 -1.91 11.45 -3.53
N TYR A 383 -2.67 10.36 -3.38
CA TYR A 383 -3.74 9.94 -4.28
C TYR A 383 -4.81 11.02 -4.48
N ASP A 384 -5.30 11.58 -3.38
CA ASP A 384 -6.29 12.64 -3.38
C ASP A 384 -5.74 13.91 -4.00
N LYS A 385 -4.49 14.27 -3.67
CA LYS A 385 -3.88 15.49 -4.18
C LYS A 385 -3.65 15.44 -5.69
N VAL A 386 -3.24 14.29 -6.22
CA VAL A 386 -3.09 14.07 -7.66
C VAL A 386 -4.46 14.02 -8.34
N GLY A 387 -5.45 13.33 -7.74
CA GLY A 387 -6.82 13.25 -8.26
C GLY A 387 -7.56 14.60 -8.32
N ASP A 388 -7.13 15.60 -7.56
CA ASP A 388 -7.65 16.97 -7.64
C ASP A 388 -7.16 17.73 -8.89
N TYR A 389 -6.13 17.22 -9.59
CA TYR A 389 -5.60 17.87 -10.79
C TYR A 389 -6.49 17.66 -12.01
N SER A 390 -6.67 18.72 -12.78
CA SER A 390 -7.49 18.67 -14.00
C SER A 390 -6.92 17.65 -14.99
N GLY A 391 -7.72 16.64 -15.33
CA GLY A 391 -7.34 15.58 -16.27
C GLY A 391 -6.79 14.32 -15.59
N TRP A 392 -6.56 14.35 -14.28
CA TRP A 392 -6.14 13.18 -13.51
C TRP A 392 -7.34 12.40 -12.96
N HIS A 393 -7.23 11.09 -12.97
CA HIS A 393 -8.26 10.13 -12.60
C HIS A 393 -7.74 9.16 -11.56
N LYS A 394 -8.52 8.99 -10.51
CA LYS A 394 -8.25 8.08 -9.41
C LYS A 394 -8.65 6.66 -9.83
N SER A 395 -7.67 5.80 -10.10
CA SER A 395 -7.89 4.44 -10.63
C SER A 395 -8.12 3.43 -9.51
N PHE A 396 -7.14 3.28 -8.60
CA PHE A 396 -7.24 2.37 -7.46
C PHE A 396 -6.57 2.91 -6.19
N ASP A 397 -7.12 2.50 -5.06
CA ASP A 397 -6.60 2.73 -3.72
C ASP A 397 -6.79 1.43 -2.93
N CYS A 398 -5.69 0.71 -2.72
CA CYS A 398 -5.69 -0.64 -2.16
C CYS A 398 -4.84 -0.70 -0.89
N GLY A 399 -5.53 -0.70 0.25
CA GLY A 399 -4.93 -0.74 1.58
C GLY A 399 -4.99 -2.09 2.28
N ASP A 400 -3.96 -2.45 3.04
CA ASP A 400 -3.91 -3.62 3.93
C ASP A 400 -4.26 -4.95 3.23
N GLU A 401 -5.38 -5.60 3.58
CA GLU A 401 -5.82 -6.85 2.96
C GLU A 401 -6.15 -6.71 1.47
N TRP A 402 -6.27 -5.47 1.01
CA TRP A 402 -6.56 -5.13 -0.36
C TRP A 402 -5.30 -4.88 -1.18
N ALA A 403 -4.12 -4.71 -0.58
CA ALA A 403 -2.85 -4.56 -1.30
C ALA A 403 -2.26 -5.93 -1.64
N TRP A 404 -2.02 -6.21 -2.92
CA TRP A 404 -1.55 -7.53 -3.38
C TRP A 404 -0.25 -7.44 -4.21
N GLU A 405 0.71 -8.33 -3.91
CA GLU A 405 1.95 -8.48 -4.70
C GLU A 405 1.66 -8.65 -6.19
N ARG A 406 0.62 -9.42 -6.49
CA ARG A 406 0.10 -9.69 -7.82
C ARG A 406 -0.04 -8.44 -8.70
N ASP A 407 -0.44 -7.32 -8.11
CA ASP A 407 -0.80 -6.11 -8.84
C ASP A 407 0.43 -5.37 -9.37
N PHE A 408 1.61 -5.67 -8.82
CA PHE A 408 2.90 -5.16 -9.27
C PHE A 408 3.68 -6.16 -10.12
N LYS A 409 3.32 -7.45 -10.03
CA LYS A 409 3.99 -8.56 -10.70
C LYS A 409 3.60 -8.62 -12.18
N ALA A 410 4.62 -8.87 -13.01
CA ALA A 410 4.44 -9.02 -14.45
C ALA A 410 3.49 -10.16 -14.82
N VAL A 411 2.60 -9.91 -15.78
CA VAL A 411 1.65 -10.92 -16.30
C VAL A 411 2.37 -12.19 -16.78
N GLU A 412 3.52 -12.09 -17.45
CA GLU A 412 4.24 -13.29 -17.93
C GLU A 412 4.89 -14.11 -16.80
N LEU A 413 4.96 -13.55 -15.59
CA LEU A 413 5.43 -14.18 -14.37
C LEU A 413 4.29 -14.57 -13.43
N GLY A 414 3.04 -14.50 -13.91
CA GLY A 414 1.84 -14.93 -13.20
C GLY A 414 1.12 -13.82 -12.45
N GLY A 415 1.56 -12.56 -12.59
CA GLY A 415 0.95 -11.39 -11.95
C GLY A 415 -0.22 -10.79 -12.72
N ALA A 416 -0.51 -9.52 -12.46
CA ALA A 416 -1.62 -8.76 -13.02
C ALA A 416 -1.29 -7.27 -13.25
N ASP A 417 -0.01 -6.88 -13.28
CA ASP A 417 0.41 -5.48 -13.43
C ASP A 417 -0.26 -4.75 -14.59
N SER A 418 -0.44 -5.39 -15.75
CA SER A 418 -1.12 -4.80 -16.92
C SER A 418 -2.59 -4.41 -16.71
N SER A 419 -3.19 -4.67 -15.55
CA SER A 419 -4.55 -4.28 -15.16
C SER A 419 -4.59 -3.40 -13.90
N TRP A 420 -3.42 -3.06 -13.35
CA TRP A 420 -3.24 -2.33 -12.11
C TRP A 420 -2.06 -1.38 -12.23
N VAL A 421 -0.88 -1.76 -11.73
CA VAL A 421 0.29 -0.88 -11.63
C VAL A 421 0.79 -0.42 -12.99
N ASP A 422 0.63 -1.22 -14.04
CA ASP A 422 1.04 -0.88 -15.41
C ASP A 422 -0.10 -0.34 -16.28
N ASP A 423 -1.28 -0.06 -15.68
CA ASP A 423 -2.48 0.47 -16.34
C ASP A 423 -2.79 1.91 -15.88
N VAL A 424 -1.79 2.60 -15.34
CA VAL A 424 -1.87 3.97 -14.85
C VAL A 424 -0.54 4.70 -15.06
N ASP A 425 -0.54 6.03 -15.13
CA ASP A 425 0.69 6.81 -15.34
C ASP A 425 1.61 6.90 -14.10
N MET A 426 0.99 6.84 -12.92
CA MET A 426 1.69 7.09 -11.66
C MET A 426 1.19 6.17 -10.54
N VAL A 427 2.12 5.46 -9.91
CA VAL A 427 1.85 4.65 -8.71
C VAL A 427 2.61 5.16 -7.50
N TYR A 428 1.92 5.25 -6.36
CA TYR A 428 2.55 5.45 -5.05
C TYR A 428 2.31 4.23 -4.17
N TYR A 429 3.41 3.58 -3.77
CA TYR A 429 3.38 2.44 -2.88
C TYR A 429 4.04 2.78 -1.54
N ASN A 430 3.43 2.38 -0.41
CA ASN A 430 4.03 2.56 0.92
C ASN A 430 3.87 1.34 1.83
N ASP A 431 5.00 0.72 2.19
CA ASP A 431 5.10 -0.36 3.19
C ASP A 431 6.59 -0.61 3.55
N HIS A 432 6.89 -1.73 4.20
CA HIS A 432 8.21 -2.30 4.34
C HIS A 432 8.85 -2.66 3.01
N GLY A 433 10.17 -2.48 2.98
CA GLY A 433 11.00 -2.82 1.84
C GLY A 433 12.37 -3.24 2.30
N ASN A 434 13.09 -3.86 1.38
CA ASN A 434 14.51 -4.11 1.54
C ASN A 434 15.20 -4.02 0.17
N PRO A 435 16.52 -4.20 0.07
CA PRO A 435 17.20 -4.14 -1.21
C PRO A 435 16.62 -5.08 -2.26
N TYR A 436 15.94 -6.17 -1.89
CA TYR A 436 15.42 -7.16 -2.83
C TYR A 436 14.01 -6.88 -3.36
N GLY A 437 13.27 -5.91 -2.80
CA GLY A 437 11.87 -5.70 -3.17
C GLY A 437 11.02 -5.04 -2.09
N ILE A 438 9.71 -5.24 -2.20
CA ILE A 438 8.67 -4.64 -1.36
C ILE A 438 7.72 -5.71 -0.80
N SER A 439 7.13 -5.46 0.36
CA SER A 439 6.34 -6.43 1.14
C SER A 439 4.83 -6.28 0.97
N PHE A 440 4.08 -7.31 1.32
CA PHE A 440 2.62 -7.23 1.39
C PHE A 440 2.15 -8.09 2.56
N ASN A 441 1.11 -7.64 3.26
CA ASN A 441 0.58 -8.37 4.41
C ASN A 441 -0.33 -9.54 4.00
N THR A 442 -0.79 -9.57 2.74
CA THR A 442 -1.58 -10.67 2.23
C THR A 442 -0.72 -11.68 1.48
N ASN A 443 -0.97 -12.95 1.74
CA ASN A 443 -0.47 -14.04 0.90
C ASN A 443 -1.53 -14.44 -0.14
N TYR A 444 -2.10 -13.44 -0.84
CA TYR A 444 -3.08 -13.72 -1.90
C TYR A 444 -2.45 -14.60 -2.99
N ASP A 445 -1.24 -14.26 -3.39
CA ASP A 445 -0.32 -15.11 -4.15
C ASP A 445 1.09 -15.17 -3.52
N ASP A 446 1.67 -14.03 -3.16
CA ASP A 446 2.89 -13.92 -2.35
C ASP A 446 2.83 -12.66 -1.45
N THR A 447 3.67 -12.64 -0.43
CA THR A 447 3.83 -11.52 0.54
C THR A 447 4.99 -10.60 0.16
N PHE A 448 5.63 -10.80 -0.99
CA PHE A 448 6.81 -10.04 -1.37
C PHE A 448 7.03 -9.99 -2.88
N LEU A 449 7.04 -8.79 -3.44
CA LEU A 449 7.44 -8.58 -4.84
C LEU A 449 8.97 -8.48 -4.92
N ARG A 450 9.62 -9.41 -5.63
CA ARG A 450 11.06 -9.28 -5.89
C ARG A 450 11.35 -8.43 -7.13
N TYR A 451 12.46 -7.71 -7.11
CA TYR A 451 12.84 -6.76 -8.18
C TYR A 451 12.83 -7.31 -9.62
N ASP A 452 12.98 -8.61 -9.85
CA ASP A 452 13.02 -9.22 -11.19
C ASP A 452 11.67 -9.83 -11.62
N GLU A 453 10.65 -9.68 -10.78
CA GLU A 453 9.26 -10.02 -11.05
C GLU A 453 8.46 -8.86 -11.66
N ALA A 454 9.02 -7.64 -11.64
CA ALA A 454 8.43 -6.44 -12.22
C ALA A 454 8.83 -6.18 -13.69
N ARG A 455 7.92 -5.65 -14.51
CA ARG A 455 8.12 -5.28 -15.93
C ARG A 455 7.45 -3.95 -16.30
N TRP A 456 7.63 -2.96 -15.46
CA TRP A 456 6.89 -1.70 -15.54
C TRP A 456 7.19 -0.83 -16.78
N GLY A 457 6.15 -0.13 -17.20
CA GLY A 457 6.00 0.68 -18.40
C GLY A 457 6.03 -0.11 -19.69
N ASP A 458 5.73 -1.41 -19.70
CA ASP A 458 5.53 -2.13 -20.97
C ASP A 458 4.10 -2.00 -21.53
N LYS A 459 3.22 -1.35 -20.77
CA LYS A 459 1.92 -0.85 -21.18
C LYS A 459 1.79 0.68 -21.00
N ASP A 460 1.69 1.19 -19.76
CA ASP A 460 1.34 2.60 -19.51
C ASP A 460 2.17 3.33 -18.43
N LEU A 461 2.64 2.64 -17.39
CA LEU A 461 3.29 3.30 -16.25
C LEU A 461 4.58 4.06 -16.59
N GLU A 462 4.61 5.37 -16.32
CA GLU A 462 5.83 6.18 -16.41
C GLU A 462 6.57 6.30 -15.07
N TRP A 463 5.86 6.44 -13.94
CA TRP A 463 6.50 6.71 -12.66
C TRP A 463 5.95 5.89 -11.50
N ILE A 464 6.85 5.32 -10.72
CA ILE A 464 6.48 4.57 -9.51
C ILE A 464 7.29 5.03 -8.31
N VAL A 465 6.61 5.26 -7.19
CA VAL A 465 7.23 5.50 -5.89
C VAL A 465 7.18 4.21 -5.09
N LEU A 466 8.35 3.77 -4.64
CA LEU A 466 8.51 2.73 -3.62
C LEU A 466 8.88 3.42 -2.30
N ASP A 467 7.89 3.91 -1.57
CA ASP A 467 8.04 4.50 -0.23
C ASP A 467 8.22 3.38 0.79
N ALA A 468 9.40 2.77 0.72
CA ALA A 468 9.76 1.60 1.46
C ALA A 468 11.27 1.57 1.69
N CYS A 469 11.69 0.93 2.78
CA CYS A 469 13.08 0.96 3.21
C CYS A 469 14.02 0.33 2.16
N SER A 470 15.09 1.05 1.80
CA SER A 470 16.25 0.52 1.07
C SER A 470 15.99 -0.13 -0.30
N CYS A 471 14.83 0.06 -0.92
CA CYS A 471 14.51 -0.54 -2.23
C CYS A 471 15.54 -0.13 -3.30
N LEU A 472 16.05 1.10 -3.22
CA LEU A 472 17.05 1.65 -4.13
C LEU A 472 18.48 1.67 -3.55
N GLU A 473 18.78 0.78 -2.59
CA GLU A 473 20.15 0.64 -2.06
C GLU A 473 21.17 0.35 -3.18
N HIS A 474 22.31 1.04 -3.15
CA HIS A 474 23.44 0.79 -4.04
C HIS A 474 24.72 0.48 -3.25
N THR A 475 25.06 -0.81 -3.15
CA THR A 475 26.33 -1.29 -2.58
C THR A 475 27.04 -2.23 -3.56
N SER A 476 28.29 -2.61 -3.26
CA SER A 476 29.00 -3.61 -4.06
C SER A 476 28.33 -4.99 -4.02
N SER A 477 27.62 -5.32 -2.94
CA SER A 477 26.88 -6.58 -2.78
C SER A 477 25.45 -6.49 -3.35
N ASN A 478 24.80 -5.34 -3.20
CA ASN A 478 23.45 -5.07 -3.69
C ASN A 478 23.50 -3.87 -4.65
N PRO A 479 23.91 -4.05 -5.91
CA PRO A 479 23.87 -2.97 -6.89
C PRO A 479 22.43 -2.67 -7.28
N VAL A 480 22.04 -1.39 -7.25
CA VAL A 480 20.67 -0.93 -7.59
C VAL A 480 20.21 -1.35 -9.00
N TRP A 481 21.17 -1.62 -9.91
CA TRP A 481 20.95 -2.13 -11.26
C TRP A 481 20.16 -3.44 -11.34
N ARG A 482 19.99 -4.15 -10.21
CA ARG A 482 19.10 -5.30 -10.10
C ARG A 482 17.66 -5.00 -10.50
N TRP A 483 17.19 -3.77 -10.32
CA TRP A 483 15.89 -3.28 -10.79
C TRP A 483 15.84 -3.03 -12.31
N GLY A 484 16.96 -3.12 -13.02
CA GLY A 484 17.03 -2.88 -14.45
C GLY A 484 16.01 -3.68 -15.31
N PRO A 485 15.69 -4.96 -15.01
CA PRO A 485 14.64 -5.69 -15.72
C PRO A 485 13.23 -5.09 -15.58
N ALA A 486 12.96 -4.28 -14.56
CA ALA A 486 11.69 -3.60 -14.34
C ALA A 486 11.52 -2.36 -15.23
N LEU A 487 12.59 -1.82 -15.82
CA LEU A 487 12.53 -0.63 -16.68
C LEU A 487 12.17 -1.03 -18.13
N ARG A 488 10.89 -1.29 -18.42
CA ARG A 488 10.39 -1.74 -19.74
C ARG A 488 9.73 -0.68 -20.60
N GLY A 489 9.82 0.55 -20.14
CA GLY A 489 9.26 1.77 -20.68
C GLY A 489 8.98 2.74 -19.54
N LEU A 490 9.05 2.27 -18.29
CA LEU A 490 9.08 3.09 -17.09
C LEU A 490 10.16 4.18 -17.17
N HIS A 491 9.76 5.41 -16.85
CA HIS A 491 10.64 6.56 -16.81
C HIS A 491 11.49 6.54 -15.55
N ILE A 492 10.88 6.44 -14.37
CA ILE A 492 11.59 6.60 -13.08
C ILE A 492 11.01 5.69 -11.99
N ILE A 493 11.89 4.99 -11.27
CA ILE A 493 11.61 4.45 -9.94
C ILE A 493 12.11 5.45 -8.90
N LEU A 494 11.21 5.93 -8.05
CA LEU A 494 11.50 6.79 -6.92
C LEU A 494 11.45 5.94 -5.64
N GLY A 495 12.23 6.31 -4.63
CA GLY A 495 12.22 5.61 -3.35
C GLY A 495 13.41 6.01 -2.48
N PHE A 496 13.90 5.07 -1.67
CA PHE A 496 14.97 5.33 -0.70
C PHE A 496 16.16 4.41 -0.90
N HIS A 497 17.37 4.95 -0.71
CA HIS A 497 18.60 4.14 -0.73
C HIS A 497 18.93 3.48 0.61
N SER A 498 18.28 3.92 1.69
CA SER A 498 18.36 3.36 3.04
C SER A 498 16.97 3.41 3.71
N GLY A 499 16.87 3.39 5.03
CA GLY A 499 15.56 3.37 5.71
C GLY A 499 14.67 4.57 5.36
N SER A 500 13.39 4.30 5.11
CA SER A 500 12.29 5.28 5.10
C SER A 500 11.78 5.47 6.53
N TYR A 501 11.32 6.67 6.85
CA TYR A 501 10.88 7.07 8.19
C TYR A 501 9.36 6.99 8.35
N ASN A 502 8.64 6.50 7.33
CA ASN A 502 7.19 6.35 7.32
C ASN A 502 6.47 7.63 7.74
N VAL A 503 6.73 8.72 7.01
CA VAL A 503 6.20 10.04 7.33
C VAL A 503 4.81 10.19 6.68
N GLU A 504 3.82 10.56 7.48
CA GLU A 504 2.40 10.72 7.06
C GLU A 504 2.13 11.76 5.94
N THR A 505 3.10 12.61 5.60
CA THR A 505 2.88 13.77 4.71
C THR A 505 3.75 13.78 3.44
N LEU A 506 4.62 12.79 3.25
CA LEU A 506 5.56 12.79 2.13
C LEU A 506 4.85 12.77 0.78
N GLY A 507 3.89 11.88 0.61
CA GLY A 507 3.06 11.74 -0.58
C GLY A 507 2.34 13.04 -0.93
N TRP A 508 1.72 13.69 0.06
CA TRP A 508 1.06 14.98 -0.16
C TRP A 508 2.05 16.07 -0.64
N TRP A 509 3.25 16.16 -0.05
CA TRP A 509 4.27 17.12 -0.49
C TRP A 509 4.76 16.84 -1.90
N PHE A 510 5.02 15.57 -2.18
CA PHE A 510 5.50 15.14 -3.49
C PHE A 510 4.48 15.51 -4.57
N ALA A 511 3.21 15.13 -4.38
CA ALA A 511 2.12 15.50 -5.27
C ALA A 511 2.02 17.04 -5.42
N THR A 512 2.10 17.77 -4.32
CA THR A 512 1.95 19.22 -4.29
C THR A 512 3.08 19.95 -5.04
N LEU A 513 4.31 19.46 -4.94
CA LEU A 513 5.49 20.03 -5.61
C LEU A 513 5.52 19.71 -7.11
N MET A 514 5.00 18.56 -7.52
CA MET A 514 4.78 18.23 -8.94
C MET A 514 3.66 19.06 -9.58
N GLY A 515 2.67 19.46 -8.78
CA GLY A 515 1.56 20.31 -9.21
C GLY A 515 1.89 21.81 -9.24
N ARG A 516 0.89 22.63 -9.59
CA ARG A 516 1.00 24.09 -9.51
C ARG A 516 0.78 24.58 -8.08
N TRP A 517 1.86 24.95 -7.39
CA TRP A 517 1.79 25.60 -6.07
C TRP A 517 1.06 26.96 -6.09
N PHE A 518 1.22 27.76 -7.15
CA PHE A 518 0.42 28.95 -7.46
C PHE A 518 0.04 28.99 -8.95
N TRP A 519 -0.98 29.76 -9.32
CA TRP A 519 -1.47 29.87 -10.72
C TRP A 519 -0.41 30.31 -11.74
N PHE A 520 0.73 30.84 -11.31
CA PHE A 520 1.85 31.27 -12.16
C PHE A 520 3.13 30.43 -11.99
N THR A 521 3.18 29.46 -11.08
CA THR A 521 4.32 28.53 -10.97
C THR A 521 4.11 27.34 -11.90
N LEU A 522 5.20 26.83 -12.47
CA LEU A 522 5.23 25.50 -13.07
C LEU A 522 5.42 24.49 -11.94
N GLY A 523 4.91 23.27 -12.13
CA GLY A 523 5.28 22.15 -11.27
C GLY A 523 6.77 21.87 -11.37
N LEU A 524 7.35 21.32 -10.31
CA LEU A 524 8.72 20.81 -10.38
C LEU A 524 8.75 19.56 -11.26
N LYS A 525 9.94 19.28 -11.80
CA LYS A 525 10.22 17.99 -12.42
C LYS A 525 10.03 16.88 -11.39
N ILE A 526 9.70 15.67 -11.84
CA ILE A 526 9.46 14.51 -10.97
C ILE A 526 10.63 14.29 -9.99
N ILE A 527 11.87 14.27 -10.51
CA ILE A 527 13.08 14.12 -9.68
C ILE A 527 13.23 15.29 -8.70
N ASP A 528 13.09 16.53 -9.17
CA ASP A 528 13.25 17.71 -8.32
C ASP A 528 12.19 17.75 -7.20
N ALA A 529 10.96 17.35 -7.51
CA ALA A 529 9.86 17.25 -6.56
C ALA A 529 10.14 16.20 -5.49
N TRP A 530 10.57 14.99 -5.86
CA TRP A 530 10.89 13.92 -4.89
C TRP A 530 12.04 14.33 -3.95
N PHE A 531 13.15 14.82 -4.51
CA PHE A 531 14.32 15.23 -3.76
C PHE A 531 14.10 16.50 -2.91
N THR A 532 13.01 17.24 -3.16
CA THR A 532 12.57 18.36 -2.33
C THR A 532 11.55 17.91 -1.27
N ALA A 533 10.60 17.04 -1.63
CA ALA A 533 9.53 16.56 -0.75
C ALA A 533 10.10 15.75 0.43
N CYS A 534 10.98 14.79 0.15
CA CYS A 534 11.65 13.94 1.13
C CYS A 534 12.23 14.71 2.33
N PRO A 535 13.18 15.65 2.14
CA PRO A 535 13.72 16.42 3.27
C PRO A 535 12.70 17.38 3.90
N LEU A 536 11.70 17.89 3.17
CA LEU A 536 10.64 18.73 3.74
C LEU A 536 9.70 17.95 4.65
N ALA A 537 9.37 16.72 4.28
CA ALA A 537 8.57 15.79 5.06
C ALA A 537 9.40 15.18 6.22
N GLY A 538 10.73 15.16 6.12
CA GLY A 538 11.60 14.67 7.18
C GLY A 538 12.11 13.26 6.95
N ASP A 539 12.06 12.78 5.71
CA ASP A 539 12.66 11.52 5.27
C ASP A 539 13.78 11.78 4.25
N PRO A 540 15.00 12.13 4.70
CA PRO A 540 16.01 12.73 3.83
C PRO A 540 16.75 11.73 2.92
N ASN A 541 16.45 10.43 2.97
CA ASN A 541 17.24 9.37 2.32
C ASN A 541 16.84 9.10 0.85
N ALA A 542 16.34 10.14 0.17
CA ALA A 542 15.75 10.05 -1.16
C ALA A 542 16.72 9.46 -2.20
N ALA A 543 16.19 8.63 -3.08
CA ALA A 543 16.87 8.10 -4.25
C ALA A 543 15.92 7.97 -5.45
N CYS A 544 16.50 7.90 -6.64
CA CYS A 544 15.79 7.46 -7.83
C CYS A 544 16.68 6.62 -8.75
N LEU A 545 16.05 5.78 -9.57
CA LEU A 545 16.65 5.00 -10.63
C LEU A 545 15.89 5.25 -11.94
N TYR A 546 16.60 5.55 -13.01
CA TYR A 546 16.02 5.72 -14.34
C TYR A 546 16.98 5.28 -15.44
N ALA A 547 16.44 5.09 -16.64
CA ALA A 547 17.22 4.82 -17.84
C ALA A 547 17.34 6.08 -18.69
N THR A 548 18.55 6.64 -18.83
CA THR A 548 18.76 7.85 -19.64
C THR A 548 18.84 7.51 -21.12
N LYS A 549 18.22 8.37 -21.94
CA LYS A 549 18.29 8.34 -23.41
C LYS A 549 19.59 8.96 -23.95
N ALA A 550 20.46 9.44 -23.06
CA ALA A 550 21.73 10.06 -23.43
C ALA A 550 22.82 9.04 -23.75
N ASP A 551 23.66 9.34 -24.76
CA ASP A 551 24.92 8.62 -24.96
C ASP A 551 25.94 8.91 -23.85
N ASP A 552 25.88 10.11 -23.25
CA ASP A 552 26.64 10.50 -22.07
C ASP A 552 25.66 10.88 -20.94
N PRO A 553 25.62 10.14 -19.82
CA PRO A 553 24.64 10.37 -18.75
C PRO A 553 24.72 11.75 -18.09
N TRP A 554 25.80 12.50 -18.34
CA TRP A 554 26.01 13.85 -17.80
C TRP A 554 25.47 14.97 -18.70
N ASN A 555 25.03 14.64 -19.91
CA ASN A 555 24.49 15.59 -20.86
C ASN A 555 23.20 15.04 -21.49
N PRO A 556 22.12 14.89 -20.70
CA PRO A 556 20.86 14.38 -21.18
C PRO A 556 20.23 15.31 -22.24
N PRO A 557 19.62 14.75 -23.30
CA PRO A 557 18.81 15.53 -24.23
C PRO A 557 17.51 16.01 -23.54
N LEU A 558 16.72 16.85 -24.23
CA LEU A 558 15.41 17.27 -23.71
C LEU A 558 14.48 16.07 -23.50
N ASP A 559 14.41 15.17 -24.49
CA ASP A 559 13.67 13.90 -24.44
C ASP A 559 14.44 12.89 -23.60
N ASP A 560 14.34 13.01 -22.28
CA ASP A 560 14.98 12.17 -21.28
C ASP A 560 14.20 12.24 -19.96
N PRO A 561 14.12 11.14 -19.17
CA PRO A 561 13.39 11.13 -17.89
C PRO A 561 13.82 12.21 -16.89
N THR A 562 15.06 12.72 -17.01
CA THR A 562 15.54 13.84 -16.17
C THR A 562 14.81 15.17 -16.39
N ASN A 563 13.97 15.27 -17.42
CA ASN A 563 13.18 16.45 -17.73
C ASN A 563 11.68 16.28 -17.51
N ASP A 564 11.25 15.11 -17.05
CA ASP A 564 9.85 14.81 -16.82
C ASP A 564 9.23 15.70 -15.74
N HIS A 565 8.04 16.17 -16.05
CA HIS A 565 7.08 16.72 -15.10
C HIS A 565 5.90 15.76 -15.02
N LEU A 566 5.02 15.96 -14.06
CA LEU A 566 3.72 15.30 -14.07
C LEU A 566 2.93 15.73 -15.32
N TRP A 567 2.16 14.81 -15.92
CA TRP A 567 1.31 15.13 -17.06
C TRP A 567 0.41 16.35 -16.78
N GLY A 568 0.37 17.28 -17.74
CA GLY A 568 -0.32 18.58 -17.61
C GLY A 568 0.48 19.69 -16.91
N PHE A 569 1.65 19.40 -16.35
CA PHE A 569 2.47 20.35 -15.58
C PHE A 569 3.80 20.73 -16.22
N GLY A 570 4.20 20.04 -17.29
CA GLY A 570 5.40 20.38 -18.05
C GLY A 570 5.68 19.40 -19.18
N TYR A 571 6.95 19.28 -19.55
CA TYR A 571 7.40 18.33 -20.54
C TYR A 571 7.46 16.92 -19.93
N VAL A 572 7.05 15.93 -20.70
CA VAL A 572 7.23 14.50 -20.41
C VAL A 572 7.95 13.89 -21.60
N CYS A 573 9.00 13.13 -21.34
CA CYS A 573 9.72 12.45 -22.40
C CYS A 573 8.89 11.30 -22.96
N SER A 574 9.22 10.85 -24.18
CA SER A 574 8.70 9.58 -24.66
C SER A 574 9.34 8.41 -23.90
N ASP A 575 8.82 7.20 -24.04
CA ASP A 575 9.36 6.05 -23.32
C ASP A 575 10.86 5.84 -23.61
N PRO A 576 11.69 5.60 -22.56
CA PRO A 576 13.12 5.33 -22.70
C PRO A 576 13.46 3.99 -23.39
N TYR A 577 12.54 3.03 -23.48
CA TYR A 577 12.81 1.69 -24.02
C TYR A 577 12.14 1.44 -25.39
N PRO A 578 12.78 0.74 -26.37
CA PRO A 578 14.08 0.08 -26.34
C PRO A 578 15.22 0.91 -26.96
N GLY A 579 16.23 1.28 -26.17
CA GLY A 579 17.45 1.92 -26.68
C GLY A 579 18.45 2.53 -25.68
N THR A 580 18.14 2.60 -24.38
CA THR A 580 19.02 3.27 -23.40
C THR A 580 20.26 2.43 -23.03
N LYS A 581 21.45 3.03 -23.13
CA LYS A 581 22.73 2.39 -22.75
C LYS A 581 23.07 2.55 -21.28
N TRP A 582 22.52 3.56 -20.62
CA TRP A 582 22.92 3.96 -19.27
C TRP A 582 21.73 3.90 -18.32
N TRP A 583 21.92 3.21 -17.20
CA TRP A 583 21.08 3.36 -16.02
C TRP A 583 21.73 4.36 -15.08
N VAL A 584 20.92 5.22 -14.47
CA VAL A 584 21.40 6.29 -13.60
C VAL A 584 20.68 6.20 -12.27
N TRP A 585 21.48 6.22 -11.20
CA TRP A 585 21.05 6.24 -9.82
C TRP A 585 21.49 7.55 -9.18
N LEU A 586 20.52 8.29 -8.65
CA LEU A 586 20.72 9.53 -7.90
C LEU A 586 20.30 9.28 -6.45
N ALA A 587 21.07 9.73 -5.47
CA ALA A 587 20.72 9.58 -4.06
C ALA A 587 21.29 10.67 -3.14
N LEU A 588 20.59 10.94 -2.04
CA LEU A 588 21.00 11.79 -0.92
C LEU A 588 21.65 10.94 0.18
N THR A 589 22.95 10.63 0.03
CA THR A 589 23.71 9.71 0.92
C THR A 589 24.42 10.36 2.08
#